data_AF-A0A937MHS9-F1
#
_entry.id   AF-A0A937MHS9-F1
#
_cell.length_a   1.000
_cell.length_b   1.000
_cell.length_c   1.000
_cell.angle_alpha   90.00
_cell.angle_beta   90.00
_cell.angle_gamma   90.00
#
_symmetry.space_group_name_H-M   'P 1'
#
loop_
_entity.id
_entity.type
_entity.pdbx_description
1 polymer ?
#
loop_
_entity_poly.entity_id
_entity_poly.type
_entity_poly.pdbx_seq_one_letter_code
_entity_poly.pdbx_strand_id
1 'polypeptide(L)'
;MREGSLEAPTRHPIPWREEEFYDAEKLDAELRRVFDICHGCRRCFNLCDSFPRLFDLVDESETGELESVASADFKPVIDACTLCDMCYMTKCPYVPPHEFDLDFPHLMVRCRAQELKQGKIGFAEKQLTETDRNGRLGCSMHGLANWASKQGNTLTRPLMQQ
;
A
#
# COMPACT_ATOMS: atom_id res chain seq x y z
N MET A 1 -20.78 -18.13 -11.97
CA MET A 1 -19.57 -17.97 -11.15
C MET A 1 -19.93 -18.06 -9.68
N ARG A 2 -19.07 -18.64 -8.85
CA ARG A 2 -19.19 -18.61 -7.38
C ARG A 2 -18.47 -17.37 -6.85
N GLU A 3 -18.97 -16.79 -5.77
CA GLU A 3 -18.37 -15.62 -5.11
C GLU A 3 -17.02 -16.03 -4.47
N GLY A 4 -15.92 -15.36 -4.85
CA GLY A 4 -14.55 -15.74 -4.47
C GLY A 4 -14.22 -15.57 -2.98
N SER A 5 -14.95 -14.73 -2.24
CA SER A 5 -14.69 -14.47 -0.81
C SER A 5 -15.25 -15.52 0.16
N LEU A 6 -15.80 -16.63 -0.35
CA LEU A 6 -16.40 -17.69 0.48
C LEU A 6 -15.41 -18.80 0.85
N GLU A 7 -14.29 -18.89 0.13
CA GLU A 7 -13.22 -19.86 0.35
C GLU A 7 -11.89 -19.11 0.53
N ALA A 8 -10.83 -19.82 0.95
CA ALA A 8 -9.51 -19.21 1.03
C ALA A 8 -9.03 -18.82 -0.38
N PRO A 9 -8.66 -17.55 -0.63
CA PRO A 9 -8.26 -17.11 -1.95
C PRO A 9 -6.92 -17.73 -2.37
N THR A 10 -6.78 -18.03 -3.66
CA THR A 10 -5.52 -18.51 -4.23
C THR A 10 -4.64 -17.34 -4.59
N ARG A 11 -3.41 -17.28 -4.07
CA ARG A 11 -2.50 -16.16 -4.35
C ARG A 11 -1.42 -16.54 -5.35
N HIS A 12 -1.26 -15.73 -6.40
CA HIS A 12 -0.23 -15.92 -7.41
C HIS A 12 1.12 -15.31 -6.95
N PRO A 13 2.26 -15.93 -7.27
CA PRO A 13 3.57 -15.32 -7.01
C PRO A 13 3.75 -14.02 -7.82
N ILE A 14 4.30 -12.98 -7.18
CA ILE A 14 4.60 -11.71 -7.85
C ILE A 14 5.81 -11.90 -8.79
N PRO A 15 5.72 -11.57 -10.09
CA PRO A 15 6.82 -11.72 -11.05
C PRO A 15 7.85 -10.57 -10.96
N TRP A 16 8.28 -10.17 -9.76
CA TRP A 16 9.10 -8.98 -9.51
C TRP A 16 10.49 -8.97 -10.16
N ARG A 17 10.94 -10.10 -10.70
CA ARG A 17 12.21 -10.23 -11.42
C ARG A 17 12.09 -9.98 -12.92
N GLU A 18 10.87 -9.90 -13.43
CA GLU A 18 10.59 -9.68 -14.85
C GLU A 18 10.55 -8.18 -15.14
N GLU A 19 11.06 -7.76 -16.29
CA GLU A 19 11.08 -6.32 -16.62
C GLU A 19 9.68 -5.75 -16.79
N GLU A 20 8.75 -6.56 -17.29
CA GLU A 20 7.32 -6.24 -17.44
C GLU A 20 6.65 -5.86 -16.10
N PHE A 21 7.14 -6.39 -14.98
CA PHE A 21 6.62 -6.02 -13.66
C PHE A 21 6.78 -4.52 -13.38
N TYR A 22 7.78 -3.87 -13.96
CA TYR A 22 8.08 -2.45 -13.75
C TYR A 22 7.58 -1.54 -14.90
N ASP A 23 6.96 -2.11 -15.93
CA ASP A 23 6.40 -1.36 -17.05
C ASP A 23 5.28 -0.43 -16.59
N ALA A 24 5.40 0.86 -16.94
CA ALA A 24 4.48 1.89 -16.46
C ALA A 24 3.11 1.84 -17.11
N GLU A 25 3.05 1.53 -18.40
CA GLU A 25 1.79 1.49 -19.16
C GLU A 25 0.97 0.27 -18.73
N LYS A 26 1.63 -0.88 -18.57
CA LYS A 26 0.98 -2.10 -18.05
C LYS A 26 0.54 -1.97 -16.60
N LEU A 27 1.27 -1.21 -15.78
CA LEU A 27 0.83 -0.91 -14.43
C LEU A 27 -0.40 0.00 -14.41
N ASP A 28 -0.40 1.07 -15.20
CA ASP A 28 -1.53 2.01 -15.28
C ASP A 28 -2.80 1.30 -15.80
N ALA A 29 -2.66 0.47 -16.84
CA ALA A 29 -3.76 -0.34 -17.35
C ALA A 29 -4.36 -1.27 -16.27
N GLU A 30 -3.51 -1.89 -15.47
CA GLU A 30 -3.96 -2.77 -14.38
C GLU A 30 -4.58 -1.98 -13.22
N LEU A 31 -4.01 -0.82 -12.86
CA LEU A 31 -4.62 0.11 -11.91
C LEU A 31 -6.02 0.49 -12.35
N ARG A 32 -6.19 0.90 -13.62
CA ARG A 32 -7.49 1.27 -14.17
C ARG A 32 -8.47 0.10 -14.09
N ARG A 33 -8.07 -1.10 -14.52
CA ARG A 33 -8.92 -2.30 -14.45
C ARG A 33 -9.37 -2.60 -13.02
N VAL A 34 -8.45 -2.63 -12.06
CA VAL A 34 -8.76 -2.96 -10.66
C VAL A 34 -9.61 -1.87 -10.02
N PHE A 35 -9.28 -0.59 -10.25
CA PHE A 35 -9.99 0.54 -9.67
C PHE A 35 -11.42 0.64 -10.19
N ASP A 36 -11.65 0.33 -11.47
CA ASP A 36 -12.98 0.34 -12.09
C ASP A 36 -13.87 -0.72 -11.44
N ILE A 37 -13.36 -1.96 -11.32
CA ILE A 37 -14.08 -3.05 -10.65
C ILE A 37 -14.31 -2.74 -9.17
N CYS A 38 -13.33 -2.14 -8.49
CA CYS A 38 -13.48 -1.73 -7.09
C CYS A 38 -14.56 -0.65 -6.93
N HIS A 39 -14.58 0.34 -7.82
CA HIS A 39 -15.58 1.41 -7.85
C HIS A 39 -16.98 0.89 -8.18
N GLY A 40 -17.10 -0.11 -9.06
CA GLY A 40 -18.37 -0.75 -9.37
C GLY A 40 -18.96 -1.54 -8.19
N CYS A 41 -18.13 -2.18 -7.37
CA CYS A 41 -18.62 -3.01 -6.26
C CYS A 41 -18.73 -2.30 -4.89
N ARG A 42 -17.86 -1.32 -4.62
CA ARG A 42 -17.75 -0.52 -3.39
C ARG A 42 -17.78 -1.28 -2.03
N ARG A 43 -17.57 -2.59 -2.02
CA ARG A 43 -17.73 -3.42 -0.81
C ARG A 43 -16.65 -3.20 0.26
N CYS A 44 -15.51 -2.64 -0.11
CA CYS A 44 -14.34 -2.54 0.77
C CYS A 44 -14.21 -1.20 1.51
N PHE A 45 -15.20 -0.30 1.40
CA PHE A 45 -15.14 1.07 1.95
C PHE A 45 -14.82 1.15 3.45
N ASN A 46 -15.20 0.14 4.23
CA ASN A 46 -15.03 0.12 5.69
C ASN A 46 -13.76 -0.60 6.16
N LEU A 47 -12.90 -1.08 5.24
CA LEU A 47 -11.70 -1.82 5.60
C LEU A 47 -10.42 -0.99 5.57
N CYS A 48 -10.31 -0.03 4.64
CA CYS A 48 -9.08 0.68 4.35
C CYS A 48 -9.39 2.04 3.72
N ASP A 49 -8.63 3.06 4.10
CA ASP A 49 -8.73 4.42 3.58
C ASP A 49 -8.51 4.55 2.06
N SER A 50 -7.84 3.57 1.42
CA SER A 50 -7.70 3.55 -0.04
C SER A 50 -9.04 3.54 -0.76
N PHE A 51 -10.04 2.82 -0.25
CA PHE A 51 -11.31 2.63 -0.96
C PHE A 51 -12.19 3.88 -0.94
N PRO A 52 -12.46 4.53 0.21
CA PRO A 52 -13.14 5.83 0.22
C PRO A 52 -12.45 6.85 -0.68
N ARG A 53 -11.12 6.98 -0.59
CA ARG A 53 -10.34 7.89 -1.45
C ARG A 53 -10.52 7.59 -2.94
N LEU A 54 -10.53 6.31 -3.31
CA LEU A 54 -10.77 5.90 -4.69
C LEU A 54 -12.19 6.25 -5.15
N PHE A 55 -13.19 6.02 -4.29
CA PHE A 55 -14.58 6.27 -4.65
C PHE A 55 -14.85 7.76 -4.79
N ASP A 56 -14.38 8.57 -3.82
CA ASP A 56 -14.47 10.02 -3.88
C ASP A 56 -13.74 10.56 -5.13
N LEU A 57 -12.54 10.06 -5.43
CA LEU A 57 -11.77 10.46 -6.61
C LEU A 57 -12.53 10.23 -7.93
N VAL A 58 -13.23 9.10 -8.05
CA VAL A 58 -14.01 8.79 -9.26
C VAL A 58 -15.34 9.54 -9.25
N ASP A 59 -16.04 9.63 -8.12
CA ASP A 59 -17.33 10.33 -8.00
C ASP A 59 -17.21 11.84 -8.27
N GLU A 60 -16.06 12.44 -7.94
CA GLU A 60 -15.76 13.86 -8.17
C GLU A 60 -15.16 14.15 -9.56
N SER A 61 -14.96 13.11 -10.37
CA SER A 61 -14.43 13.24 -11.74
C SER A 61 -15.47 13.82 -12.71
N GLU A 62 -15.01 14.31 -13.88
CA GLU A 62 -15.90 15.01 -14.84
C GLU A 62 -17.08 14.14 -15.31
N THR A 63 -16.85 12.84 -15.49
CA THR A 63 -17.88 11.90 -15.97
C THR A 63 -18.46 11.04 -14.86
N GLY A 64 -17.90 11.07 -13.65
CA GLY A 64 -18.21 10.11 -12.59
C GLY A 64 -17.67 8.70 -12.88
N GLU A 65 -16.75 8.56 -13.84
CA GLU A 65 -16.21 7.28 -14.31
C GLU A 65 -14.69 7.35 -14.35
N LEU A 66 -14.04 6.20 -14.12
CA LEU A 66 -12.59 6.12 -13.96
C LEU A 66 -11.79 6.58 -15.20
N GLU A 67 -12.38 6.51 -16.39
CA GLU A 67 -11.74 6.96 -17.63
C GLU A 67 -11.32 8.44 -17.56
N SER A 68 -12.13 9.28 -16.90
CA SER A 68 -11.86 10.71 -16.76
C SER A 68 -10.83 11.06 -15.68
N VAL A 69 -10.38 10.08 -14.88
CA VAL A 69 -9.40 10.30 -13.81
C VAL A 69 -7.98 10.25 -14.37
N ALA A 70 -7.18 11.27 -14.04
CA ALA A 70 -5.78 11.33 -14.40
C ALA A 70 -4.94 10.36 -13.55
N SER A 71 -4.00 9.66 -14.18
CA SER A 71 -3.16 8.66 -13.49
C SER A 71 -2.31 9.25 -12.35
N ALA A 72 -2.00 10.54 -12.40
CA ALA A 72 -1.30 11.25 -11.32
C ALA A 72 -2.09 11.28 -10.01
N ASP A 73 -3.43 11.26 -10.10
CA ASP A 73 -4.32 11.35 -8.95
C ASP A 73 -4.56 9.99 -8.28
N PHE A 74 -4.00 8.90 -8.81
CA PHE A 74 -4.03 7.59 -8.14
C PHE A 74 -3.11 7.51 -6.92
N LYS A 75 -2.11 8.40 -6.81
CA LYS A 75 -1.10 8.34 -5.75
C LYS A 75 -1.68 8.35 -4.31
N PRO A 76 -2.65 9.22 -3.95
CA PRO A 76 -3.26 9.21 -2.62
C PRO A 76 -4.01 7.91 -2.30
N VAL A 77 -4.57 7.22 -3.30
CA VAL A 77 -5.23 5.91 -3.14
C VAL A 77 -4.18 4.83 -2.84
N ILE A 78 -3.08 4.85 -3.59
CA ILE A 78 -1.96 3.90 -3.45
C ILE A 78 -1.29 4.05 -2.08
N ASP A 79 -1.05 5.28 -1.62
CA ASP A 79 -0.36 5.55 -0.36
C ASP A 79 -1.20 5.22 0.86
N ALA A 80 -2.53 5.28 0.75
CA ALA A 80 -3.43 4.90 1.82
C ALA A 80 -3.45 3.38 2.11
N CYS A 81 -2.89 2.55 1.22
CA CYS A 81 -2.88 1.11 1.41
C CYS A 81 -1.85 0.70 2.48
N THR A 82 -2.32 0.03 3.53
CA THR A 82 -1.47 -0.45 4.63
C THR A 82 -0.91 -1.85 4.41
N LEU A 83 -1.22 -2.50 3.28
CA LEU A 83 -0.79 -3.86 2.94
C LEU A 83 -1.19 -4.93 3.99
N CYS A 84 -2.35 -4.77 4.62
CA CYS A 84 -2.87 -5.70 5.64
C CYS A 84 -3.61 -6.92 5.07
N ASP A 85 -3.78 -7.01 3.74
CA ASP A 85 -4.49 -8.06 3.01
C ASP A 85 -5.98 -8.29 3.38
N MET A 86 -6.58 -7.48 4.26
CA MET A 86 -7.97 -7.70 4.71
C MET A 86 -9.00 -7.62 3.59
N CYS A 87 -8.83 -6.71 2.62
CA CYS A 87 -9.75 -6.58 1.49
C CYS A 87 -9.72 -7.82 0.60
N TYR A 88 -8.52 -8.35 0.35
CA TYR A 88 -8.30 -9.57 -0.43
C TYR A 88 -8.82 -10.81 0.32
N MET A 89 -8.48 -10.97 1.59
CA MET A 89 -8.79 -12.21 2.33
C MET A 89 -10.25 -12.34 2.75
N THR A 90 -10.98 -11.23 2.96
CA THR A 90 -12.25 -11.29 3.70
C THR A 90 -13.45 -10.63 3.05
N LYS A 91 -13.26 -9.76 2.03
CA LYS A 91 -14.37 -8.97 1.46
C LYS A 91 -14.48 -9.02 -0.05
N CYS A 92 -13.36 -9.11 -0.77
CA CYS A 92 -13.38 -9.02 -2.22
C CYS A 92 -13.98 -10.30 -2.84
N PRO A 93 -15.13 -10.21 -3.53
CA PRO A 93 -15.77 -11.38 -4.16
C PRO A 93 -15.06 -11.83 -5.45
N TYR A 94 -14.07 -11.07 -5.90
CA TYR A 94 -13.45 -11.17 -7.22
C TYR A 94 -11.98 -11.61 -7.16
N VAL A 95 -11.56 -12.15 -6.01
CA VAL A 95 -10.25 -12.81 -5.84
C VAL A 95 -10.21 -14.14 -6.60
N PRO A 96 -9.02 -14.67 -6.94
CA PRO A 96 -8.89 -15.98 -7.56
C PRO A 96 -9.63 -17.09 -6.80
N PRO A 97 -10.35 -17.97 -7.50
CA PRO A 97 -10.30 -18.22 -8.95
C PRO A 97 -11.31 -17.42 -9.79
N HIS A 98 -11.85 -16.30 -9.30
CA HIS A 98 -12.73 -15.45 -10.10
C HIS A 98 -12.02 -14.94 -11.36
N GLU A 99 -12.76 -14.76 -12.46
CA GLU A 99 -12.20 -14.32 -13.76
C GLU A 99 -11.54 -12.93 -13.73
N PHE A 100 -11.87 -12.14 -12.72
CA PHE A 100 -11.30 -10.80 -12.53
C PHE A 100 -9.96 -10.83 -11.79
N ASP A 101 -9.60 -11.92 -11.11
CA ASP A 101 -8.28 -12.11 -10.51
C ASP A 101 -7.77 -10.85 -9.77
N LEU A 102 -8.55 -10.35 -8.80
CA LEU A 102 -8.19 -9.14 -8.07
C LEU A 102 -7.26 -9.45 -6.89
N ASP A 103 -6.03 -8.93 -6.93
CA ASP A 103 -5.13 -8.79 -5.77
C ASP A 103 -4.70 -7.33 -5.61
N PHE A 104 -5.58 -6.54 -4.98
CA PHE A 104 -5.34 -5.11 -4.71
C PHE A 104 -4.03 -4.90 -3.93
N PRO A 105 -3.73 -5.63 -2.84
CA PRO A 105 -2.47 -5.46 -2.13
C PRO A 105 -1.22 -5.71 -2.99
N HIS A 106 -1.20 -6.76 -3.83
CA HIS A 106 -0.07 -7.01 -4.74
C HIS A 106 0.08 -5.89 -5.77
N LEU A 107 -1.02 -5.34 -6.27
CA LEU A 107 -0.97 -4.19 -7.16
C LEU A 107 -0.34 -2.96 -6.47
N MET A 108 -0.70 -2.70 -5.21
CA MET A 108 -0.09 -1.61 -4.45
C MET A 108 1.40 -1.83 -4.19
N VAL A 109 1.82 -3.08 -3.94
CA VAL A 109 3.25 -3.44 -3.84
C VAL A 109 3.96 -3.16 -5.16
N ARG A 110 3.36 -3.51 -6.31
CA ARG A 110 3.90 -3.23 -7.64
C ARG A 110 4.08 -1.73 -7.88
N CYS A 111 3.11 -0.89 -7.50
CA CYS A 111 3.23 0.56 -7.56
C CYS A 111 4.43 1.07 -6.77
N ARG A 112 4.58 0.67 -5.50
CA ARG A 112 5.70 1.10 -4.65
C ARG A 112 7.05 0.61 -5.18
N ALA A 113 7.10 -0.61 -5.71
CA ALA A 113 8.32 -1.15 -6.32
C ALA A 113 8.74 -0.35 -7.56
N GLN A 114 7.77 0.07 -8.38
CA GLN A 114 8.02 0.92 -9.53
C GLN A 114 8.52 2.32 -9.13
N GLU A 115 7.90 2.95 -8.12
CA GLU A 115 8.34 4.24 -7.58
C GLU A 115 9.77 4.20 -7.06
N LEU A 116 10.13 3.11 -6.38
CA LEU A 116 11.49 2.86 -5.92
C LEU A 116 12.47 2.76 -7.10
N LYS A 117 12.13 1.99 -8.15
CA LYS A 117 12.97 1.84 -9.37
C LYS A 117 13.16 3.18 -10.10
N GLN A 118 12.12 4.02 -10.12
CA GLN A 118 12.16 5.37 -10.72
C GLN A 118 12.86 6.41 -9.83
N GLY A 119 13.29 6.04 -8.62
CA GLY A 119 13.97 6.96 -7.71
C GLY A 119 13.06 8.02 -7.09
N LYS A 120 11.73 7.86 -7.14
CA LYS A 120 10.74 8.79 -6.58
C LYS A 120 10.70 8.81 -5.05
N ILE A 121 11.32 7.83 -4.41
CA ILE A 121 11.42 7.71 -2.96
C ILE A 121 12.51 8.64 -2.41
N GLY A 122 12.14 9.44 -1.41
CA GLY A 122 13.03 10.42 -0.78
C GLY A 122 14.22 9.78 -0.04
N PHE A 123 15.27 10.57 0.21
CA PHE A 123 16.46 10.08 0.89
C PHE A 123 16.15 9.53 2.29
N ALA A 124 15.39 10.28 3.10
CA ALA A 124 15.04 9.89 4.46
C ALA A 124 14.30 8.55 4.49
N GLU A 125 13.32 8.36 3.61
CA GLU A 125 12.54 7.13 3.50
C GLU A 125 13.43 5.94 3.09
N LYS A 126 14.30 6.11 2.10
CA LYS A 126 15.32 5.09 1.75
C LYS A 126 16.21 4.73 2.92
N GLN A 127 16.61 5.71 3.75
CA GLN A 127 17.41 5.42 4.93
C GLN A 127 16.61 4.67 6.00
N LEU A 128 15.32 4.93 6.15
CA LEU A 128 14.46 4.22 7.10
C LEU A 128 14.23 2.76 6.71
N THR A 129 14.19 2.44 5.42
CA THR A 129 14.01 1.06 4.92
C THR A 129 15.23 0.16 5.11
N GLU A 130 16.41 0.72 5.41
CA GLU A 130 17.63 -0.04 5.74
C GLU A 130 17.57 -0.64 7.16
N THR A 131 16.58 -1.48 7.41
CA THR A 131 16.23 -2.00 8.75
C THR A 131 17.35 -2.79 9.41
N ASP A 132 18.11 -3.58 8.66
CA ASP A 132 19.26 -4.34 9.19
C ASP A 132 20.37 -3.40 9.71
N ARG A 133 20.71 -2.38 8.92
CA ARG A 133 21.69 -1.36 9.32
C ARG A 133 21.17 -0.55 10.50
N ASN A 134 19.93 -0.07 10.42
CA ASN A 134 19.31 0.76 11.45
C ASN A 134 19.17 -0.02 12.77
N GLY A 135 18.81 -1.29 12.69
CA GLY A 135 18.73 -2.21 13.82
C GLY A 135 20.09 -2.42 14.48
N ARG A 136 21.14 -2.68 13.68
CA ARG A 136 22.51 -2.80 14.20
C ARG A 136 22.97 -1.53 14.93
N LEU A 137 22.72 -0.36 14.35
CA LEU A 137 23.03 0.93 14.97
C LEU A 137 22.23 1.15 16.26
N GLY A 138 20.92 0.89 16.23
CA GLY A 138 20.05 1.01 17.38
C GLY A 138 20.49 0.11 18.54
N CYS A 139 20.79 -1.16 18.26
CA CYS A 139 21.30 -2.10 19.26
C CYS A 139 22.62 -1.62 19.86
N SER A 140 23.53 -1.04 19.08
CA SER A 140 24.81 -0.53 19.58
C SER A 140 24.66 0.66 20.54
N MET A 141 23.54 1.39 20.50
CA MET A 141 23.29 2.58 21.32
C MET A 141 22.45 2.28 22.57
N HIS A 142 22.32 1.02 22.97
CA HIS A 142 21.51 0.61 24.13
C HIS A 142 21.90 1.34 25.42
N GLY A 143 23.20 1.60 25.65
CA GLY A 143 23.67 2.27 26.86
C GLY A 143 23.23 3.73 26.93
N LEU A 144 23.32 4.44 25.80
CA LEU A 144 22.84 5.82 25.67
C LEU A 144 21.32 5.88 25.84
N ALA A 145 20.59 4.97 25.17
CA ALA A 145 19.13 4.90 25.27
C ALA A 145 18.68 4.65 26.72
N ASN A 146 19.29 3.69 27.41
CA ASN A 146 18.98 3.40 28.81
C ASN A 146 19.30 4.57 29.74
N TRP A 147 20.40 5.29 29.51
CA TRP A 147 20.73 6.49 30.26
C TRP A 147 19.73 7.63 30.00
N ALA A 148 19.40 7.88 28.73
CA ALA A 148 18.50 8.95 28.31
C ALA A 148 17.06 8.72 28.80
N SER A 149 16.60 7.46 28.85
CA SER A 149 15.26 7.12 29.33
C SER A 149 15.20 6.84 30.84
N LYS A 150 16.32 6.94 31.58
CA LYS A 150 16.36 6.69 33.02
C LYS A 150 15.47 7.70 33.75
N GLN A 151 14.58 7.21 34.61
CA GLN A 151 13.61 8.06 35.34
C GLN A 151 14.28 9.14 36.21
N GLY A 152 15.49 8.88 36.72
CA GLY A 152 16.28 9.84 37.48
C GLY A 152 17.17 10.78 36.64
N ASN A 153 17.08 10.73 35.31
CA ASN A 153 17.87 11.62 34.45
C ASN A 153 17.24 13.01 34.40
N THR A 154 17.82 13.94 35.16
CA THR A 154 17.29 15.32 35.29
C THR A 154 17.39 16.14 34.00
N LEU A 155 18.18 15.74 33.01
CA LEU A 155 18.37 16.46 31.75
C LEU A 155 17.32 16.07 30.70
N THR A 156 17.11 14.78 30.48
CA THR A 156 16.23 14.27 29.41
C THR A 156 14.79 14.08 29.89
N ARG A 157 14.58 13.80 31.18
CA ARG A 157 13.25 13.50 31.72
C ARG A 157 12.24 14.65 31.60
N PRO A 158 12.60 15.93 31.86
CA PRO A 158 11.65 17.04 31.72
C PRO A 158 11.15 17.26 30.28
N LEU A 159 11.90 16.82 29.27
CA LEU A 159 11.48 16.90 27.86
C LEU A 159 10.51 15.78 27.48
N MET A 160 10.59 14.62 28.13
CA MET A 160 9.71 13.47 27.84
C MET A 160 8.38 13.49 28.60
N GLN A 161 8.25 14.34 29.61
CA GLN A 161 7.04 14.48 30.43
C GLN A 161 6.18 15.70 30.05
N GLN A 162 6.60 16.45 29.03
CA GLN A 162 5.79 17.48 28.37
C GLN A 162 4.74 16.83 27.49
#